data_AF-A0A355EUA8-F1
#
_entry.id   AF-A0A355EUA8-F1
#
_cell.length_a   1.000
_cell.length_b   1.000
_cell.length_c   1.000
_cell.angle_alpha   90.00
_cell.angle_beta   90.00
_cell.angle_gamma   90.00
#
_symmetry.space_group_name_H-M   'P 1'
#
loop_
_entity.id
_entity.type
_entity.pdbx_description
1 polymer ?
#
loop_
_entity_poly.entity_id
_entity_poly.type
_entity_poly.pdbx_seq_one_letter_code
_entity_poly.pdbx_strand_id
1 'polypeptide(L)'
;MTSSAGQLRFELGGELLACRVLRARRRTYALRLAPDGVFELRVPQRLPAALLPDILHRHRRWMAGQLGRRAAHGPTVPDFGHGSAQRFLGETYPLQLATGRAHAHLNEGRLHVSVPAPDDVAQVSHALDGWYRHQAQALLPGRLTSLAAGLPWLTGHTLPPPRVMRLRSRWGSCAASGTITLNLGLVLLAPALIDYVLLHELCHLREMNHGPRFYALLAAALPARADYGMNLVRGVTETSHTAFDLHMISLWVCVAIGVVVFGAMFYALFAFRKSRGAVAANFHENTTVEVVWTIIPIVILVAMAIPATLSLIKLEDTSDAELTIKVTGYQWKWGYDYLKGEGEGIGFLSTLDVSQRNMSDAGKPEGDDYLLKVDNPLVVPVGTRVRFVFTSNDVIHSWWVPALGWKQDAVPGFINDAWTNIPEPGVYRGQCAELCGKDHGFMPVVVEAKTRADYDAWLKAKQDEAEAAKSGADRDWTMDELMARGKEVYGTYCVACHQANGQGLPPAFPAIAGGVISTGPIEGHIDRVMHGKPGTAMQAFAGQLNDVDLAAVITYERNAFGNDKGDLVQPKQIKAAR
;
A
#
# COMPACT_ATOMS: atom_id res chain seq x y z
N MET A 1 44.35 25.31 29.37
CA MET A 1 44.28 23.86 29.11
C MET A 1 45.15 23.14 30.14
N THR A 2 44.57 22.37 31.06
CA THR A 2 45.32 21.53 32.01
C THR A 2 45.26 20.07 31.55
N SER A 3 46.42 19.42 31.48
CA SER A 3 46.59 18.03 31.06
C SER A 3 46.77 17.16 32.31
N SER A 4 45.74 16.44 32.72
CA SER A 4 45.92 15.19 33.48
C SER A 4 45.86 14.02 32.50
N ALA A 5 46.65 12.98 32.77
CA ALA A 5 46.99 11.89 31.85
C ALA A 5 45.83 11.40 30.97
N GLY A 6 45.95 11.60 29.65
CA GLY A 6 45.11 10.95 28.63
C GLY A 6 43.81 11.66 28.23
N GLN A 7 43.48 12.82 28.82
CA GLN A 7 42.33 13.63 28.42
C GLN A 7 42.74 15.05 28.03
N LEU A 8 42.20 15.55 26.92
CA LEU A 8 42.35 16.91 26.45
C LEU A 8 41.00 17.62 26.52
N ARG A 9 40.95 18.77 27.18
CA ARG A 9 39.72 19.59 27.27
C ARG A 9 39.76 20.71 26.24
N PHE A 10 38.65 20.96 25.57
CA PHE A 10 38.50 21.99 24.55
C PHE A 10 37.12 22.64 24.64
N GLU A 11 37.00 23.87 24.16
CA GLU A 11 35.74 24.60 24.16
C GLU A 11 35.05 24.51 22.80
N LEU A 12 33.73 24.25 22.80
CA LEU A 12 32.93 24.18 21.59
C LEU A 12 31.53 24.73 21.88
N GLY A 13 31.17 25.86 21.26
CA GLY A 13 29.83 26.46 21.43
C GLY A 13 29.55 26.99 22.85
N GLY A 14 30.60 27.37 23.60
CA GLY A 14 30.48 27.85 24.98
C GLY A 14 30.53 26.76 26.06
N GLU A 15 30.58 25.49 25.67
CA GLU A 15 30.74 24.36 26.59
C GLU A 15 32.17 23.80 26.58
N LEU A 16 32.67 23.44 27.78
CA LEU A 16 33.96 22.80 27.95
C LEU A 16 33.81 21.27 27.83
N LEU A 17 34.29 20.70 26.74
CA LEU A 17 34.16 19.28 26.43
C LEU A 17 35.48 18.53 26.64
N ALA A 18 35.38 17.23 26.95
CA ALA A 18 36.52 16.34 27.10
C ALA A 18 36.73 15.47 25.84
N CYS A 19 37.99 15.32 25.44
CA CYS A 19 38.43 14.38 24.42
C CYS A 19 39.45 13.39 25.01
N ARG A 20 39.16 12.09 24.95
CA ARG A 20 40.09 11.02 25.31
C ARG A 20 41.12 10.85 24.19
N VAL A 21 42.40 10.95 24.51
CA VAL A 21 43.49 10.82 23.52
C VAL A 21 44.10 9.42 23.63
N LEU A 22 43.93 8.62 22.57
CA LEU A 22 44.42 7.24 22.52
C LEU A 22 45.63 7.15 21.57
N ARG A 23 46.82 6.86 22.10
CA ARG A 23 48.02 6.63 21.27
C ARG A 23 48.07 5.18 20.79
N ALA A 24 48.16 4.98 19.48
CA ALA A 24 48.17 3.65 18.86
C ALA A 24 49.23 3.55 17.74
N ARG A 25 49.63 2.33 17.38
CA ARG A 25 50.57 2.06 16.28
C ARG A 25 49.83 2.22 14.93
N ARG A 26 49.80 3.45 14.40
CA ARG A 26 49.06 3.83 13.18
C ARG A 26 49.72 4.98 12.44
N ARG A 27 49.42 5.15 11.15
CA ARG A 27 49.98 6.20 10.28
C ARG A 27 49.20 7.52 10.29
N THR A 28 47.89 7.48 10.51
CA THR A 28 46.99 8.65 10.50
C THR A 28 46.35 8.87 11.86
N TYR A 29 45.68 10.01 12.10
CA TYR A 29 44.79 10.20 13.25
C TYR A 29 43.33 9.86 12.88
N ALA A 30 42.47 9.63 13.86
CA ALA A 30 41.03 9.49 13.67
C ALA A 30 40.30 10.03 14.89
N LEU A 31 39.23 10.78 14.64
CA LEU A 31 38.37 11.35 15.65
C LEU A 31 36.99 10.68 15.55
N ARG A 32 36.45 10.23 16.68
CA ARG A 32 35.10 9.65 16.76
C ARG A 32 34.38 10.15 18.01
N LEU A 33 33.06 10.13 18.00
CA LEU A 33 32.24 10.27 19.20
C LEU A 33 31.96 8.85 19.73
N ALA A 34 32.35 8.54 20.96
CA ALA A 34 32.10 7.24 21.55
C ALA A 34 30.63 7.11 22.05
N PRO A 35 30.14 5.88 22.28
CA PRO A 35 28.76 5.66 22.75
C PRO A 35 28.46 6.37 24.07
N ASP A 36 29.46 6.51 24.95
CA ASP A 36 29.41 7.26 26.22
C ASP A 36 29.29 8.79 26.03
N GLY A 37 29.35 9.28 24.79
CA GLY A 37 29.23 10.71 24.48
C GLY A 37 30.54 11.47 24.55
N VAL A 38 31.67 10.80 24.81
CA VAL A 38 32.99 11.43 24.89
C VAL A 38 33.69 11.34 23.53
N PHE A 39 34.34 12.42 23.08
CA PHE A 39 35.16 12.36 21.87
C PHE A 39 36.42 11.53 22.11
N GLU A 40 36.77 10.67 21.17
CA GLU A 40 38.03 9.92 21.19
C GLU A 40 38.89 10.30 19.99
N LEU A 41 40.06 10.87 20.27
CA LEU A 41 41.08 11.18 19.29
C LEU A 41 42.17 10.12 19.36
N ARG A 42 42.15 9.18 18.42
CA ARG A 42 43.19 8.15 18.30
C ARG A 42 44.32 8.65 17.40
N VAL A 43 45.56 8.68 17.86
CA VAL A 43 46.71 9.28 17.14
C VAL A 43 47.92 8.34 17.04
N PRO A 44 48.84 8.55 16.07
CA PRO A 44 50.11 7.86 16.02
C PRO A 44 50.91 8.03 17.32
N GLN A 45 51.60 6.97 17.77
CA GLN A 45 52.41 7.01 19.01
C GLN A 45 53.39 8.19 19.07
N ARG A 46 54.03 8.52 17.94
CA ARG A 46 55.05 9.59 17.84
C ARG A 46 54.49 10.99 17.55
N LEU A 47 53.16 11.17 17.46
CA LEU A 47 52.60 12.48 17.16
C LEU A 47 52.85 13.46 18.33
N PRO A 48 53.48 14.62 18.11
CA PRO A 48 53.71 15.62 19.17
C PRO A 48 52.39 16.07 19.82
N ALA A 49 52.38 16.15 21.16
CA ALA A 49 51.18 16.56 21.92
C ALA A 49 50.72 17.99 21.58
N ALA A 50 51.64 18.87 21.19
CA ALA A 50 51.37 20.25 20.79
C ALA A 50 50.43 20.37 19.57
N LEU A 51 50.34 19.35 18.72
CA LEU A 51 49.49 19.36 17.52
C LEU A 51 48.05 18.89 17.79
N LEU A 52 47.75 18.37 18.99
CA LEU A 52 46.43 17.83 19.33
C LEU A 52 45.33 18.91 19.34
N PRO A 53 45.55 20.12 19.91
CA PRO A 53 44.56 21.19 19.86
C PRO A 53 44.18 21.60 18.45
N ASP A 54 45.15 21.74 17.55
CA ASP A 54 44.91 22.13 16.15
C ASP A 54 44.09 21.08 15.40
N ILE A 55 44.33 19.80 15.66
CA ILE A 55 43.55 18.70 15.09
C ILE A 55 42.09 18.81 15.53
N LEU A 56 41.82 19.03 16.83
CA LEU A 56 40.44 19.20 17.31
C LEU A 56 39.79 20.47 16.75
N HIS A 57 40.53 21.59 16.68
CA HIS A 57 40.01 22.84 16.14
C HIS A 57 39.59 22.70 14.68
N ARG A 58 40.39 21.99 13.85
CA ARG A 58 40.05 21.71 12.44
C ARG A 58 38.74 20.94 12.30
N HIS A 59 38.40 20.09 13.26
CA HIS A 59 37.19 19.26 13.24
C HIS A 59 36.01 19.83 14.04
N ARG A 60 36.11 21.08 14.55
CA ARG A 60 35.08 21.72 15.39
C ARG A 60 33.67 21.69 14.81
N ARG A 61 33.52 21.96 13.50
CA ARG A 61 32.20 21.94 12.81
C ARG A 61 31.61 20.54 12.75
N TRP A 62 32.45 19.53 12.47
CA TRP A 62 32.01 18.14 12.46
C TRP A 62 31.60 17.67 13.86
N MET A 63 32.39 18.01 14.88
CA MET A 63 32.10 17.70 16.28
C MET A 63 30.78 18.33 16.75
N ALA A 64 30.55 19.61 16.46
CA ALA A 64 29.29 20.30 16.78
C ALA A 64 28.11 19.63 16.07
N GLY A 65 28.28 19.24 14.80
CA GLY A 65 27.27 18.49 14.06
C GLY A 65 26.97 17.09 14.63
N GLN A 66 27.95 16.39 15.20
CA GLN A 66 27.72 15.10 15.86
C GLN A 66 26.97 15.26 17.18
N LEU A 67 27.30 16.29 17.97
CA LEU A 67 26.57 16.61 19.20
C LEU A 67 25.13 17.03 18.90
N GLY A 68 24.91 17.87 17.89
CA GLY A 68 23.57 18.26 17.45
C GLY A 68 22.72 17.07 16.97
N ARG A 69 23.30 16.14 16.19
CA ARG A 69 22.61 14.90 15.80
C ARG A 69 22.26 14.03 17.00
N ARG A 70 23.18 13.89 17.97
CA ARG A 70 22.95 13.13 19.20
C ARG A 70 21.91 13.79 20.11
N ALA A 71 21.89 15.12 20.19
CA ALA A 71 20.85 15.86 20.93
C ALA A 71 19.48 15.68 20.28
N ALA A 72 19.41 15.71 18.94
CA ALA A 72 18.16 15.53 18.20
C ALA A 72 17.61 14.09 18.23
N HIS A 73 18.46 13.07 18.36
CA HIS A 73 18.06 11.66 18.31
C HIS A 73 18.22 10.91 19.66
N GLY A 74 18.78 11.57 20.68
CA GLY A 74 19.21 10.95 21.93
C GLY A 74 20.30 9.88 21.75
N PRO A 75 20.90 9.36 22.84
CA PRO A 75 21.46 8.01 22.79
C PRO A 75 20.32 7.02 22.58
N THR A 76 20.30 6.29 21.46
CA THR A 76 19.40 5.15 21.27
C THR A 76 19.86 4.03 22.20
N VAL A 77 19.46 4.09 23.48
CA VAL A 77 19.44 2.89 24.31
C VAL A 77 18.31 2.05 23.74
N PRO A 78 18.59 0.83 23.23
CA PRO A 78 17.53 -0.03 22.75
C PRO A 78 16.57 -0.28 23.91
N ASP A 79 15.32 0.12 23.76
CA ASP A 79 14.28 -0.17 24.72
C ASP A 79 13.84 -1.62 24.52
N PHE A 80 13.82 -2.38 25.61
CA PHE A 80 13.40 -3.78 25.64
C PHE A 80 12.27 -4.00 26.65
N GLY A 81 11.61 -2.92 27.08
CA GLY A 81 10.44 -2.99 27.94
C GLY A 81 9.24 -3.61 27.22
N HIS A 82 8.25 -4.05 28.01
CA HIS A 82 6.97 -4.50 27.47
C HIS A 82 6.32 -3.37 26.65
N GLY A 83 5.84 -3.68 25.44
CA GLY A 83 5.28 -2.72 24.50
C GLY A 83 6.30 -1.93 23.69
N SER A 84 7.60 -2.07 23.97
CA SER A 84 8.66 -1.36 23.22
C SER A 84 8.65 -1.74 21.73
N ALA A 85 8.94 -0.74 20.89
CA ALA A 85 8.94 -0.89 19.44
C ALA A 85 10.22 -1.59 18.95
N GLN A 86 10.07 -2.82 18.45
CA GLN A 86 11.15 -3.59 17.83
C GLN A 86 11.01 -3.61 16.31
N ARG A 87 12.12 -3.51 15.56
CA ARG A 87 12.07 -3.48 14.10
C ARG A 87 12.41 -4.82 13.49
N PHE A 88 11.64 -5.23 12.49
CA PHE A 88 11.97 -6.39 11.67
C PHE A 88 11.45 -6.17 10.25
N LEU A 89 12.30 -6.38 9.25
CA LEU A 89 12.00 -6.14 7.84
C LEU A 89 11.39 -4.77 7.55
N GLY A 90 11.89 -3.73 8.22
CA GLY A 90 11.44 -2.34 8.02
C GLY A 90 10.25 -1.94 8.87
N GLU A 91 9.39 -2.90 9.22
CA GLU A 91 8.20 -2.74 10.05
C GLU A 91 8.54 -2.68 11.55
N THR A 92 7.58 -2.19 12.34
CA THR A 92 7.70 -2.03 13.78
C THR A 92 6.68 -2.91 14.51
N TYR A 93 7.17 -3.70 15.46
CA TYR A 93 6.39 -4.67 16.22
C TYR A 93 6.53 -4.38 17.71
N PRO A 94 5.41 -4.23 18.46
CA PRO A 94 5.47 -4.06 19.90
C PRO A 94 5.92 -5.36 20.58
N LEU A 95 6.82 -5.22 21.56
CA LEU A 95 7.36 -6.33 22.33
C LEU A 95 6.33 -6.85 23.34
N GLN A 96 6.18 -8.17 23.42
CA GLN A 96 5.31 -8.85 24.38
C GLN A 96 6.16 -9.76 25.26
N LEU A 97 6.33 -9.37 26.51
CA LEU A 97 7.17 -10.11 27.46
C LEU A 97 6.34 -11.09 28.28
N ALA A 98 6.84 -12.31 28.44
CA ALA A 98 6.24 -13.34 29.27
C ALA A 98 7.30 -14.11 30.07
N THR A 99 6.92 -14.66 31.22
CA THR A 99 7.80 -15.52 32.01
C THR A 99 7.83 -16.92 31.41
N GLY A 100 9.02 -17.46 31.13
CA GLY A 100 9.17 -18.81 30.60
C GLY A 100 10.58 -19.14 30.12
N ARG A 101 10.72 -20.18 29.28
CA ARG A 101 12.01 -20.53 28.67
C ARG A 101 12.44 -19.43 27.69
N ALA A 102 13.73 -19.08 27.70
CA ALA A 102 14.33 -18.11 26.79
C ALA A 102 14.04 -18.45 25.32
N HIS A 103 13.09 -17.73 24.72
CA HIS A 103 12.65 -17.91 23.34
C HIS A 103 11.96 -16.66 22.84
N ALA A 104 12.08 -16.37 21.54
CA ALA A 104 11.37 -15.27 20.92
C ALA A 104 10.80 -15.68 19.55
N HIS A 105 9.63 -15.16 19.22
CA HIS A 105 8.94 -15.41 17.96
C HIS A 105 7.99 -14.25 17.62
N LEU A 106 7.66 -14.10 16.34
CA LEU A 106 6.72 -13.11 15.85
C LEU A 106 5.36 -13.78 15.64
N ASN A 107 4.30 -13.27 16.25
CA ASN A 107 2.93 -13.74 16.07
C ASN A 107 1.95 -12.56 16.14
N GLU A 108 0.90 -12.55 15.32
CA GLU A 108 -0.18 -11.54 15.37
C GLU A 108 0.31 -10.08 15.40
N GLY A 109 1.37 -9.76 14.64
CA GLY A 109 1.93 -8.40 14.60
C GLY A 109 2.62 -7.97 15.89
N ARG A 110 2.97 -8.90 16.79
CA ARG A 110 3.70 -8.63 18.03
C ARG A 110 4.91 -9.54 18.17
N LEU A 111 6.00 -9.00 18.71
CA LEU A 111 7.20 -9.78 18.95
C LEU A 111 7.14 -10.35 20.36
N HIS A 112 6.87 -11.64 20.50
CA HIS A 112 6.78 -12.31 21.78
C HIS A 112 8.15 -12.77 22.25
N VAL A 113 8.52 -12.43 23.48
CA VAL A 113 9.76 -12.86 24.14
C VAL A 113 9.42 -13.46 25.48
N SER A 114 9.72 -14.75 25.62
CA SER A 114 9.62 -15.49 26.86
C SER A 114 11.01 -15.60 27.47
N VAL A 115 11.19 -15.20 28.73
CA VAL A 115 12.45 -15.35 29.49
C VAL A 115 12.14 -15.64 30.97
N PRO A 116 13.08 -16.25 31.73
CA PRO A 116 12.85 -16.54 33.15
C PRO A 116 12.54 -15.31 34.00
N ALA A 117 13.17 -14.17 33.69
CA ALA A 117 12.90 -12.89 34.34
C ALA A 117 12.64 -11.80 33.29
N PRO A 118 11.37 -11.50 32.96
CA PRO A 118 11.00 -10.49 31.96
C PRO A 118 11.48 -9.07 32.26
N ASP A 119 11.65 -8.72 33.54
CA ASP A 119 12.17 -7.42 33.97
C ASP A 119 13.71 -7.31 33.80
N ASP A 120 14.40 -8.43 33.55
CA ASP A 120 15.82 -8.46 33.25
C ASP A 120 16.06 -8.17 31.76
N VAL A 121 16.35 -6.91 31.47
CA VAL A 121 16.67 -6.40 30.13
C VAL A 121 17.76 -7.21 29.42
N ALA A 122 18.74 -7.74 30.16
CA ALA A 122 19.82 -8.51 29.54
C ALA A 122 19.31 -9.85 29.00
N GLN A 123 18.37 -10.50 29.71
CA GLN A 123 17.76 -11.75 29.25
C GLN A 123 16.88 -11.52 28.02
N VAL A 124 16.04 -10.48 28.05
CA VAL A 124 15.18 -10.10 26.93
C VAL A 124 16.01 -9.78 25.68
N SER A 125 17.03 -8.93 25.84
CA SER A 125 17.94 -8.56 24.76
C SER A 125 18.66 -9.78 24.18
N HIS A 126 19.11 -10.71 25.03
CA HIS A 126 19.78 -11.93 24.59
C HIS A 126 18.85 -12.85 23.78
N ALA A 127 17.60 -13.04 24.23
CA ALA A 127 16.61 -13.86 23.53
C ALA A 127 16.26 -13.25 22.16
N LEU A 128 16.06 -11.93 22.10
CA LEU A 128 15.85 -11.20 20.85
C LEU A 128 17.03 -11.30 19.89
N ASP A 129 18.25 -11.11 20.39
CA ASP A 129 19.47 -11.25 19.60
C ASP A 129 19.62 -12.66 19.00
N GLY A 130 19.20 -13.69 19.75
CA GLY A 130 19.12 -15.06 19.27
C GLY A 130 18.12 -15.21 18.11
N TRP A 131 16.93 -14.64 18.26
CA TRP A 131 15.90 -14.67 17.22
C TRP A 131 16.32 -13.91 15.96
N TYR A 132 16.81 -12.68 16.06
CA TYR A 132 17.32 -11.94 14.91
C TYR A 132 18.46 -12.66 14.19
N ARG A 133 19.33 -13.34 14.94
CA ARG A 133 20.38 -14.17 14.34
C ARG A 133 19.79 -15.31 13.52
N HIS A 134 18.81 -16.02 14.07
CA HIS A 134 18.12 -17.09 13.36
C HIS A 134 17.44 -16.57 12.08
N GLN A 135 16.70 -15.45 12.18
CA GLN A 135 16.05 -14.82 11.03
C GLN A 135 17.06 -14.41 9.95
N ALA A 136 18.17 -13.77 10.34
CA ALA A 136 19.20 -13.35 9.39
C ALA A 136 19.88 -14.55 8.69
N GLN A 137 20.13 -15.63 9.42
CA GLN A 137 20.73 -16.84 8.87
C GLN A 137 19.79 -17.59 7.92
N ALA A 138 18.48 -17.57 8.20
CA ALA A 138 17.48 -18.18 7.34
C ALA A 138 17.23 -17.34 6.07
N LEU A 139 17.11 -16.01 6.20
CA LEU A 139 16.66 -15.13 5.12
C LEU A 139 17.78 -14.72 4.15
N LEU A 140 18.91 -14.24 4.67
CA LEU A 140 19.90 -13.51 3.87
C LEU A 140 20.60 -14.39 2.81
N PRO A 141 20.98 -15.65 3.07
CA PRO A 141 21.61 -16.49 2.06
C PRO A 141 20.71 -16.79 0.85
N GLY A 142 19.44 -17.13 1.10
CA GLY A 142 18.48 -17.41 0.03
C GLY A 142 18.21 -16.16 -0.82
N ARG A 143 18.06 -15.01 -0.16
CA ARG A 143 17.85 -13.74 -0.84
C ARG A 143 19.04 -13.30 -1.69
N LEU A 144 20.27 -13.43 -1.17
CA LEU A 144 21.50 -13.16 -1.93
C LEU A 144 21.60 -14.04 -3.18
N THR A 145 21.25 -15.33 -3.04
CA THR A 145 21.27 -16.30 -4.16
C THR A 145 20.25 -15.94 -5.23
N SER A 146 19.03 -15.57 -4.83
CA SER A 146 17.98 -15.12 -5.74
C SER A 146 18.40 -13.87 -6.53
N LEU A 147 18.94 -12.86 -5.84
CA LEU A 147 19.44 -11.64 -6.49
C LEU A 147 20.59 -11.94 -7.45
N ALA A 148 21.52 -12.81 -7.06
CA ALA A 148 22.64 -13.20 -7.91
C ALA A 148 22.20 -13.89 -9.20
N ALA A 149 21.14 -14.71 -9.16
CA ALA A 149 20.60 -15.39 -10.34
C ALA A 149 20.06 -14.42 -11.40
N GLY A 150 19.58 -13.24 -10.99
CA GLY A 150 19.11 -12.19 -11.89
C GLY A 150 20.22 -11.34 -12.53
N LEU A 151 21.50 -11.53 -12.17
CA LEU A 151 22.61 -10.73 -12.67
C LEU A 151 23.27 -11.41 -13.89
N PRO A 152 23.26 -10.79 -15.08
CA PRO A 152 23.78 -11.42 -16.31
C PRO A 152 25.25 -11.85 -16.26
N TRP A 153 26.05 -11.19 -15.41
CA TRP A 153 27.48 -11.51 -15.24
C TRP A 153 27.77 -12.56 -14.16
N LEU A 154 26.74 -13.07 -13.49
CA LEU A 154 26.84 -14.19 -12.55
C LEU A 154 26.03 -15.42 -13.00
N THR A 155 25.34 -15.35 -14.15
CA THR A 155 24.59 -16.47 -14.71
C THR A 155 25.52 -17.68 -14.92
N GLY A 156 25.18 -18.81 -14.28
CA GLY A 156 25.97 -20.04 -14.35
C GLY A 156 27.13 -20.14 -13.34
N HIS A 157 27.34 -19.14 -12.48
CA HIS A 157 28.34 -19.21 -11.41
C HIS A 157 27.71 -19.60 -10.07
N THR A 158 28.30 -20.61 -9.40
CA THR A 158 27.90 -20.99 -8.04
C THR A 158 28.63 -20.13 -7.02
N LEU A 159 27.89 -19.30 -6.27
CA LEU A 159 28.45 -18.51 -5.18
C LEU A 159 28.64 -19.37 -3.93
N PRO A 160 29.75 -19.19 -3.18
CA PRO A 160 29.86 -19.79 -1.86
C PRO A 160 28.81 -19.19 -0.90
N PRO A 161 28.31 -19.95 0.08
CA PRO A 161 27.35 -19.43 1.04
C PRO A 161 27.91 -18.24 1.80
N PRO A 162 27.14 -17.14 1.97
CA PRO A 162 27.64 -15.97 2.66
C PRO A 162 27.80 -16.25 4.16
N ARG A 163 28.77 -15.56 4.78
CA ARG A 163 28.91 -15.57 6.24
C ARG A 163 27.93 -14.58 6.85
N VAL A 164 27.07 -15.02 7.75
CA VAL A 164 26.09 -14.15 8.42
C VAL A 164 26.51 -13.97 9.88
N MET A 165 26.96 -12.77 10.25
CA MET A 165 27.52 -12.48 11.58
C MET A 165 27.38 -11.01 11.99
N ARG A 166 27.56 -10.69 13.27
CA ARG A 166 27.44 -9.31 13.75
C ARG A 166 28.69 -8.51 13.36
N LEU A 167 28.53 -7.52 12.49
CA LEU A 167 29.58 -6.58 12.12
C LEU A 167 29.43 -5.28 12.92
N ARG A 168 30.55 -4.67 13.33
CA ARG A 168 30.53 -3.47 14.19
C ARG A 168 30.23 -2.17 13.45
N SER A 169 30.69 -2.05 12.21
CA SER A 169 30.68 -0.77 11.47
C SER A 169 30.29 -0.89 10.00
N ARG A 170 29.87 -2.08 9.55
CA ARG A 170 29.53 -2.36 8.15
C ARG A 170 28.24 -3.16 8.08
N TRP A 171 27.48 -2.95 7.01
CA TRP A 171 26.26 -3.72 6.70
C TRP A 171 26.57 -5.02 5.95
N GLY A 172 27.63 -5.01 5.15
CA GLY A 172 28.19 -6.17 4.48
C GLY A 172 29.68 -5.96 4.16
N SER A 173 30.33 -7.00 3.65
CA SER A 173 31.64 -6.91 3.00
C SER A 173 31.89 -8.10 2.10
N CYS A 174 32.42 -7.85 0.91
CA CYS A 174 33.02 -8.86 0.04
C CYS A 174 34.55 -8.82 0.15
N ALA A 175 35.17 -9.98 0.39
CA ALA A 175 36.61 -10.13 0.30
C ALA A 175 37.05 -10.30 -1.17
N ALA A 176 38.32 -10.00 -1.47
CA ALA A 176 38.89 -10.24 -2.81
C ALA A 176 38.86 -11.72 -3.23
N SER A 177 38.72 -12.64 -2.28
CA SER A 177 38.49 -14.07 -2.52
C SER A 177 37.06 -14.41 -2.96
N GLY A 178 36.17 -13.43 -3.08
CA GLY A 178 34.74 -13.61 -3.37
C GLY A 178 33.89 -14.00 -2.16
N THR A 179 34.46 -14.02 -0.95
CA THR A 179 33.71 -14.35 0.26
C THR A 179 32.87 -13.15 0.72
N ILE A 180 31.54 -13.27 0.65
CA ILE A 180 30.60 -12.27 1.13
C ILE A 180 30.27 -12.51 2.62
N THR A 181 30.32 -11.46 3.42
CA THR A 181 29.92 -11.45 4.82
C THR A 181 28.84 -10.40 5.04
N LEU A 182 27.73 -10.78 5.67
CA LEU A 182 26.54 -9.96 5.87
C LEU A 182 26.27 -9.72 7.35
N ASN A 183 25.85 -8.51 7.71
CA ASN A 183 25.55 -8.15 9.09
C ASN A 183 24.19 -8.71 9.51
N LEU A 184 24.10 -9.30 10.72
CA LEU A 184 22.82 -9.68 11.34
C LEU A 184 21.82 -8.54 11.37
N GLY A 185 22.27 -7.29 11.55
CA GLY A 185 21.39 -6.13 11.62
C GLY A 185 20.60 -5.86 10.33
N LEU A 186 20.94 -6.49 9.20
CA LEU A 186 20.22 -6.28 7.93
C LEU A 186 18.74 -6.61 8.06
N VAL A 187 18.36 -7.61 8.87
CA VAL A 187 16.94 -7.97 9.05
C VAL A 187 16.13 -6.92 9.80
N LEU A 188 16.75 -5.86 10.31
CA LEU A 188 16.04 -4.71 10.90
C LEU A 188 15.63 -3.69 9.83
N LEU A 189 16.19 -3.78 8.61
CA LEU A 189 15.95 -2.85 7.52
C LEU A 189 14.77 -3.32 6.65
N ALA A 190 14.14 -2.38 5.95
CA ALA A 190 13.14 -2.71 4.94
C ALA A 190 13.74 -3.62 3.85
N PRO A 191 12.95 -4.56 3.27
CA PRO A 191 13.38 -5.48 2.22
C PRO A 191 14.19 -4.79 1.11
N ALA A 192 13.72 -3.62 0.68
CA ALA A 192 14.36 -2.81 -0.35
C ALA A 192 15.80 -2.37 -0.02
N LEU A 193 16.09 -2.10 1.25
CA LEU A 193 17.42 -1.71 1.72
C LEU A 193 18.32 -2.93 1.94
N ILE A 194 17.73 -4.08 2.32
CA ILE A 194 18.44 -5.35 2.35
C ILE A 194 18.97 -5.67 0.95
N ASP A 195 18.10 -5.64 -0.07
CA ASP A 195 18.48 -5.91 -1.46
C ASP A 195 19.61 -5.00 -1.95
N TYR A 196 19.51 -3.71 -1.64
CA TYR A 196 20.54 -2.75 -2.01
C TYR A 196 21.92 -3.14 -1.44
N VAL A 197 21.99 -3.54 -0.17
CA VAL A 197 23.24 -3.99 0.44
C VAL A 197 23.71 -5.31 -0.18
N LEU A 198 22.81 -6.27 -0.40
CA LEU A 198 23.17 -7.55 -1.01
C LEU A 198 23.73 -7.36 -2.43
N LEU A 199 23.08 -6.54 -3.26
CA LEU A 199 23.54 -6.20 -4.60
C LEU A 199 24.86 -5.41 -4.58
N HIS A 200 25.03 -4.52 -3.60
CA HIS A 200 26.31 -3.84 -3.38
C HIS A 200 27.45 -4.84 -3.15
N GLU A 201 27.24 -5.84 -2.29
CA GLU A 201 28.26 -6.87 -2.04
C GLU A 201 28.48 -7.79 -3.25
N LEU A 202 27.43 -8.10 -4.04
CA LEU A 202 27.56 -8.85 -5.29
C LEU A 202 28.36 -8.08 -6.35
N CYS A 203 28.23 -6.75 -6.41
CA CYS A 203 29.00 -5.92 -7.34
C CYS A 203 30.51 -5.98 -7.07
N HIS A 204 30.92 -6.16 -5.80
CA HIS A 204 32.32 -6.32 -5.44
C HIS A 204 32.96 -7.58 -6.03
N LEU A 205 32.18 -8.59 -6.44
CA LEU A 205 32.71 -9.75 -7.17
C LEU A 205 33.31 -9.37 -8.53
N ARG A 206 32.96 -8.20 -9.07
CA ARG A 206 33.43 -7.71 -10.38
C ARG A 206 34.24 -6.43 -10.28
N GLU A 207 33.91 -5.53 -9.36
CA GLU A 207 34.60 -4.25 -9.16
C GLU A 207 34.77 -3.97 -7.67
N MET A 208 36.01 -4.07 -7.16
CA MET A 208 36.31 -3.91 -5.73
C MET A 208 36.38 -2.44 -5.26
N ASN A 209 36.52 -1.49 -6.18
CA ASN A 209 36.69 -0.07 -5.85
C ASN A 209 35.40 0.71 -6.11
N HIS A 210 34.97 1.56 -5.17
CA HIS A 210 33.78 2.43 -5.29
C HIS A 210 33.96 3.60 -6.28
N GLY A 211 34.49 3.36 -7.47
CA GLY A 211 34.59 4.34 -8.55
C GLY A 211 33.35 4.39 -9.44
N PRO A 212 33.34 5.20 -10.51
CA PRO A 212 32.20 5.32 -11.42
C PRO A 212 31.73 3.98 -12.02
N ARG A 213 32.68 3.06 -12.30
CA ARG A 213 32.37 1.72 -12.82
C ARG A 213 31.58 0.87 -11.83
N PHE A 214 31.89 0.97 -10.54
CA PHE A 214 31.15 0.27 -9.50
C PHE A 214 29.72 0.77 -9.41
N TYR A 215 29.53 2.09 -9.39
CA TYR A 215 28.18 2.67 -9.31
C TYR A 215 27.36 2.41 -10.58
N ALA A 216 27.98 2.37 -11.76
CA ALA A 216 27.31 1.97 -12.99
C ALA A 216 26.87 0.49 -12.94
N LEU A 217 27.74 -0.40 -12.44
CA LEU A 217 27.41 -1.81 -12.25
C LEU A 217 26.28 -2.00 -11.24
N LEU A 218 26.34 -1.29 -10.10
CA LEU A 218 25.29 -1.32 -9.08
C LEU A 218 23.96 -0.79 -9.61
N ALA A 219 23.97 0.30 -10.39
CA ALA A 219 22.77 0.84 -11.01
C ALA A 219 22.13 -0.15 -12.00
N ALA A 220 22.94 -0.89 -12.76
CA ALA A 220 22.46 -1.95 -13.65
C ALA A 220 22.01 -3.22 -12.91
N ALA A 221 22.57 -3.48 -11.71
CA ALA A 221 22.24 -4.62 -10.86
C ALA A 221 20.96 -4.41 -10.04
N LEU A 222 20.65 -3.15 -9.72
CA LEU A 222 19.40 -2.82 -9.06
C LEU A 222 18.26 -3.22 -10.00
N PRO A 223 17.31 -4.06 -9.55
CA PRO A 223 16.11 -4.28 -10.33
C PRO A 223 15.54 -2.90 -10.62
N ALA A 224 15.27 -2.61 -11.90
CA ALA A 224 14.43 -1.48 -12.24
C ALA A 224 13.17 -1.68 -11.41
N ARG A 225 13.00 -0.88 -10.34
CA ARG A 225 11.81 -0.93 -9.50
C ARG A 225 10.66 -0.34 -10.30
N ALA A 226 10.27 -1.06 -11.35
CA ALA A 226 9.09 -0.78 -12.16
C ALA A 226 7.82 -0.93 -11.30
N ASP A 227 7.86 -1.73 -10.23
CA ASP A 227 6.76 -1.87 -9.27
C ASP A 227 6.54 -0.66 -8.36
N TYR A 228 7.52 0.24 -8.20
CA TYR A 228 7.21 1.57 -7.69
C TYR A 228 6.73 2.42 -8.86
N GLY A 229 5.49 2.16 -9.28
CA GLY A 229 4.74 3.01 -10.19
C GLY A 229 4.50 4.36 -9.54
N MET A 230 5.48 5.26 -9.58
CA MET A 230 5.34 6.67 -9.16
C MET A 230 4.55 7.49 -10.19
N ASN A 231 4.16 6.86 -11.30
CA ASN A 231 3.50 7.48 -12.43
C ASN A 231 2.09 6.91 -12.58
N LEU A 232 1.25 7.59 -13.36
CA LEU A 232 -0.06 7.07 -13.73
C LEU A 232 0.08 5.73 -14.47
N VAL A 233 -0.91 4.86 -14.29
CA VAL A 233 -1.00 3.62 -15.05
C VAL A 233 -1.26 3.96 -16.51
N ARG A 234 -0.37 3.52 -17.40
CA ARG A 234 -0.64 3.46 -18.84
C ARG A 234 -1.30 2.12 -19.12
N GLY A 235 -2.63 2.13 -19.11
CA GLY A 235 -3.48 0.95 -19.24
C GLY A 235 -3.56 0.39 -20.66
N VAL A 236 -4.63 -0.35 -20.95
CA VAL A 236 -4.80 -1.08 -22.22
C VAL A 236 -5.72 -0.37 -23.22
N THR A 237 -6.45 0.65 -22.78
CA THR A 237 -7.44 1.35 -23.61
C THR A 237 -6.87 2.63 -24.22
N GLU A 238 -7.49 3.09 -25.31
CA GLU A 238 -7.18 4.39 -25.91
C GLU A 238 -7.35 5.54 -24.91
N THR A 239 -8.40 5.49 -24.09
CA THR A 239 -8.66 6.47 -23.04
C THR A 239 -7.51 6.55 -22.03
N SER A 240 -7.02 5.39 -21.58
CA SER A 240 -5.91 5.33 -20.62
C SER A 240 -4.61 5.88 -21.23
N HIS A 241 -4.32 5.52 -22.48
CA HIS A 241 -3.17 6.07 -23.21
C HIS A 241 -3.25 7.58 -23.34
N THR A 242 -4.41 8.12 -23.74
CA THR A 242 -4.63 9.55 -23.92
C THR A 242 -4.43 10.31 -22.61
N ALA A 243 -5.02 9.82 -21.51
CA ALA A 243 -4.85 10.43 -20.19
C ALA A 243 -3.38 10.41 -19.74
N PHE A 244 -2.68 9.30 -19.94
CA PHE A 244 -1.25 9.17 -19.62
C PHE A 244 -0.39 10.15 -20.45
N ASP A 245 -0.61 10.22 -21.76
CA ASP A 245 0.20 11.06 -22.64
C ASP A 245 0.00 12.56 -22.34
N LEU A 246 -1.24 12.99 -22.08
CA LEU A 246 -1.53 14.36 -21.64
C LEU A 246 -0.90 14.68 -20.28
N HIS A 247 -0.93 13.72 -19.34
CA HIS A 247 -0.24 13.85 -18.06
C HIS A 247 1.26 14.03 -18.25
N MET A 248 1.90 13.21 -19.08
CA MET A 248 3.35 13.27 -19.32
C MET A 248 3.76 14.58 -19.99
N ILE A 249 3.00 15.09 -20.95
CA ILE A 249 3.23 16.41 -21.56
C ILE A 249 3.19 17.49 -20.47
N SER A 250 2.13 17.48 -19.64
CA SER A 250 1.96 18.44 -18.55
C SER A 250 3.10 18.37 -17.52
N LEU A 251 3.53 17.15 -17.17
CA LEU A 251 4.64 16.91 -16.27
C LEU A 251 5.94 17.51 -16.81
N TRP A 252 6.26 17.30 -18.09
CA TRP A 252 7.48 17.85 -18.70
C TRP A 252 7.46 19.37 -18.79
N VAL A 253 6.30 19.98 -19.06
CA VAL A 253 6.14 21.44 -18.97
C VAL A 253 6.43 21.94 -17.56
N CYS A 254 5.85 21.30 -16.53
CA CYS A 254 6.11 21.62 -15.13
C CYS A 254 7.59 21.45 -14.75
N VAL A 255 8.25 20.40 -15.24
CA VAL A 255 9.70 20.17 -15.02
C VAL A 255 10.52 21.29 -15.66
N ALA A 256 10.22 21.68 -16.89
CA ALA A 256 10.93 22.76 -17.57
C ALA A 256 10.78 24.10 -16.83
N ILE A 257 9.55 24.45 -16.42
CA ILE A 257 9.27 25.64 -15.60
C ILE A 257 10.02 25.55 -14.28
N GLY A 258 9.97 24.40 -13.61
CA GLY A 258 10.68 24.14 -12.36
C GLY A 258 12.18 24.37 -12.50
N VAL A 259 12.81 23.83 -13.54
CA VAL A 259 14.25 24.03 -13.81
C VAL A 259 14.58 25.52 -13.98
N VAL A 260 13.75 26.28 -14.70
CA VAL A 260 13.96 27.72 -14.90
C VAL A 260 13.82 28.49 -13.58
N VAL A 261 12.73 28.24 -12.84
CA VAL A 261 12.43 28.95 -11.57
C VAL A 261 13.46 28.60 -10.49
N PHE A 262 13.68 27.30 -10.24
CA PHE A 262 14.66 26.86 -9.26
C PHE A 262 16.09 27.23 -9.68
N GLY A 263 16.41 27.18 -10.98
CA GLY A 263 17.69 27.62 -11.51
C GLY A 263 17.94 29.10 -11.22
N ALA A 264 16.98 29.97 -11.55
CA ALA A 264 17.05 31.41 -11.26
C ALA A 264 17.16 31.68 -9.75
N MET A 265 16.37 30.98 -8.93
CA MET A 265 16.40 31.10 -7.47
C MET A 265 17.75 30.66 -6.90
N PHE A 266 18.27 29.48 -7.28
CA PHE A 266 19.57 28.99 -6.80
C PHE A 266 20.71 29.87 -7.27
N TYR A 267 20.65 30.37 -8.51
CA TYR A 267 21.60 31.36 -9.00
C TYR A 267 21.55 32.63 -8.14
N ALA A 268 20.37 33.17 -7.86
CA ALA A 268 20.21 34.38 -7.05
C ALA A 268 20.74 34.19 -5.62
N LEU A 269 20.40 33.07 -4.97
CA LEU A 269 20.89 32.70 -3.65
C LEU A 269 22.42 32.54 -3.61
N PHE A 270 23.01 32.03 -4.69
CA PHE A 270 24.46 31.85 -4.77
C PHE A 270 25.20 33.15 -5.08
N ALA A 271 24.74 33.89 -6.09
CA ALA A 271 25.42 35.06 -6.65
C ALA A 271 25.22 36.31 -5.79
N PHE A 272 23.99 36.55 -5.31
CA PHE A 272 23.61 37.79 -4.61
C PHE A 272 23.63 37.67 -3.08
N ARG A 273 24.20 36.60 -2.51
CA ARG A 273 24.36 36.49 -1.06
C ARG A 273 25.34 37.52 -0.50
N LYS A 274 24.99 38.09 0.65
CA LYS A 274 25.79 39.09 1.39
C LYS A 274 27.24 38.66 1.64
N SER A 275 27.49 37.37 1.88
CA SER A 275 28.85 36.85 2.11
C SER A 275 29.78 36.95 0.91
N ARG A 276 29.27 37.21 -0.30
CA ARG A 276 30.07 37.49 -1.50
C ARG A 276 30.28 38.98 -1.76
N GLY A 277 29.83 39.85 -0.85
CA GLY A 277 29.91 41.30 -1.03
C GLY A 277 28.89 41.85 -2.03
N ALA A 278 27.80 41.12 -2.30
CA ALA A 278 26.73 41.61 -3.16
C ALA A 278 26.07 42.86 -2.55
N VAL A 279 25.93 43.91 -3.35
CA VAL A 279 25.24 45.15 -3.00
C VAL A 279 23.88 45.16 -3.73
N ALA A 280 22.82 45.58 -3.04
CA ALA A 280 21.49 45.65 -3.63
C ALA A 280 21.46 46.65 -4.79
N ALA A 281 20.80 46.27 -5.88
CA ALA A 281 20.52 47.17 -6.99
C ALA A 281 19.30 48.05 -6.65
N ASN A 282 19.21 49.23 -7.28
CA ASN A 282 18.20 50.25 -6.99
C ASN A 282 17.06 50.32 -8.04
N PHE A 283 16.88 49.29 -8.87
CA PHE A 283 15.73 49.23 -9.77
C PHE A 283 14.49 48.70 -9.02
N HIS A 284 13.31 49.14 -9.42
CA HIS A 284 12.03 48.74 -8.80
C HIS A 284 11.12 47.96 -9.76
N GLU A 285 11.22 48.20 -11.08
CA GLU A 285 10.39 47.52 -12.07
C GLU A 285 11.09 47.41 -13.43
N ASN A 286 10.55 46.55 -14.29
CA ASN A 286 10.89 46.50 -15.71
C ASN A 286 9.66 46.01 -16.49
N THR A 287 8.95 46.95 -17.10
CA THR A 287 7.72 46.67 -17.88
C THR A 287 7.95 45.65 -18.99
N THR A 288 9.14 45.61 -19.61
CA THR A 288 9.44 44.62 -20.67
C THR A 288 9.48 43.21 -20.09
N VAL A 289 10.15 43.01 -18.95
CA VAL A 289 10.20 41.71 -18.27
C VAL A 289 8.80 41.31 -17.79
N GLU A 290 8.02 42.28 -17.31
CA GLU A 290 6.64 42.05 -16.87
C GLU A 290 5.71 41.58 -17.97
N VAL A 291 5.84 42.16 -19.17
CA VAL A 291 5.09 41.72 -20.35
C VAL A 291 5.52 40.31 -20.76
N VAL A 292 6.84 40.04 -20.79
CA VAL A 292 7.38 38.73 -21.19
C VAL A 292 6.91 37.61 -20.26
N TRP A 293 7.03 37.78 -18.95
CA TRP A 293 6.61 36.74 -17.99
C TRP A 293 5.10 36.59 -17.86
N THR A 294 4.31 37.51 -18.43
CA THR A 294 2.85 37.44 -18.45
C THR A 294 2.39 36.69 -19.71
N ILE A 295 2.97 37.03 -20.87
CA ILE A 295 2.62 36.41 -22.16
C ILE A 295 3.06 34.94 -22.21
N ILE A 296 4.26 34.61 -21.72
CA ILE A 296 4.79 33.24 -21.80
C ILE A 296 3.87 32.21 -21.11
N PRO A 297 3.44 32.40 -19.84
CA PRO A 297 2.49 31.48 -19.20
C PRO A 297 1.15 31.37 -19.93
N ILE A 298 0.62 32.47 -20.47
CA ILE A 298 -0.64 32.45 -21.25
C ILE A 298 -0.49 31.55 -22.47
N VAL A 299 0.60 31.70 -23.24
CA VAL A 299 0.86 30.86 -24.42
C VAL A 299 1.02 29.39 -24.04
N ILE A 300 1.74 29.09 -22.95
CA ILE A 300 1.90 27.71 -22.45
C ILE A 300 0.53 27.09 -22.11
N LEU A 301 -0.32 27.81 -21.38
CA LEU A 301 -1.64 27.33 -20.99
C LEU A 301 -2.54 27.08 -22.20
N VAL A 302 -2.57 28.01 -23.17
CA VAL A 302 -3.36 27.84 -24.41
C VAL A 302 -2.88 26.62 -25.20
N ALA A 303 -1.57 26.44 -25.34
CA ALA A 303 -1.00 25.29 -26.05
C ALA A 303 -1.35 23.94 -25.37
N MET A 304 -1.41 23.91 -24.05
CA MET A 304 -1.81 22.71 -23.29
C MET A 304 -3.33 22.46 -23.33
N ALA A 305 -4.14 23.53 -23.34
CA ALA A 305 -5.59 23.42 -23.30
C ALA A 305 -6.18 22.80 -24.59
N ILE A 306 -5.64 23.14 -25.76
CA ILE A 306 -6.15 22.67 -27.05
C ILE A 306 -6.22 21.13 -27.15
N PRO A 307 -5.13 20.36 -26.99
CA PRO A 307 -5.18 18.90 -27.07
C PRO A 307 -6.01 18.28 -25.93
N ALA A 308 -6.02 18.89 -24.74
CA ALA A 308 -6.84 18.42 -23.63
C ALA A 308 -8.34 18.54 -23.92
N THR A 309 -8.80 19.68 -24.46
CA THR A 309 -10.20 19.89 -24.83
C THR A 309 -10.65 18.97 -25.97
N LEU A 310 -9.84 18.78 -27.00
CA LEU A 310 -10.16 17.86 -28.10
C LEU A 310 -10.29 16.41 -27.60
N SER A 311 -9.42 16.01 -26.67
CA SER A 311 -9.47 14.68 -26.05
C SER A 311 -10.73 14.52 -25.18
N LEU A 312 -11.09 15.55 -24.41
CA LEU A 312 -12.31 15.54 -23.59
C LEU A 312 -13.56 15.38 -24.45
N ILE A 313 -13.69 16.12 -25.56
CA ILE A 313 -14.83 16.00 -26.48
C ILE A 313 -14.98 14.56 -27.00
N LYS A 314 -13.86 13.90 -27.34
CA LYS A 314 -13.87 12.50 -27.80
C LYS A 314 -14.28 11.51 -26.70
N LEU A 315 -13.91 11.79 -25.46
CA LEU A 315 -14.26 10.93 -24.31
C LEU A 315 -15.74 11.03 -23.95
N GLU A 316 -16.34 12.20 -24.06
CA GLU A 316 -17.76 12.46 -23.80
C GLU A 316 -18.69 11.84 -24.87
N ASP A 317 -18.17 11.46 -26.03
CA ASP A 317 -18.96 10.80 -27.07
C ASP A 317 -19.22 9.32 -26.75
N THR A 318 -20.35 9.03 -26.13
CA THR A 318 -20.79 7.67 -25.76
C THR A 318 -21.65 6.99 -26.83
N SER A 319 -21.73 7.56 -28.04
CA SER A 319 -22.51 6.99 -29.15
C SER A 319 -21.91 5.67 -29.68
N ASP A 320 -22.68 4.98 -30.53
CA ASP A 320 -22.30 3.75 -31.24
C ASP A 320 -21.87 2.56 -30.36
N ALA A 321 -22.36 2.52 -29.12
CA ALA A 321 -22.12 1.39 -28.23
C ALA A 321 -22.90 0.14 -28.64
N GLU A 322 -22.19 -0.99 -28.69
CA GLU A 322 -22.74 -2.32 -28.98
C GLU A 322 -23.36 -2.97 -27.74
N LEU A 323 -22.82 -2.65 -26.57
CA LEU A 323 -23.22 -3.17 -25.28
C LEU A 323 -23.42 -2.02 -24.29
N THR A 324 -24.55 -1.98 -23.59
CA THR A 324 -24.82 -0.99 -22.53
C THR A 324 -25.00 -1.69 -21.20
N ILE A 325 -24.19 -1.33 -20.21
CA ILE A 325 -24.21 -1.89 -18.87
C ILE A 325 -24.46 -0.78 -17.86
N LYS A 326 -25.49 -0.93 -17.02
CA LYS A 326 -25.71 -0.04 -15.89
C LYS A 326 -24.87 -0.50 -14.71
N VAL A 327 -24.11 0.43 -14.16
CA VAL A 327 -23.28 0.25 -12.98
C VAL A 327 -23.95 0.99 -11.83
N THR A 328 -24.38 0.27 -10.79
CA THR A 328 -25.04 0.86 -9.63
C THR A 328 -24.17 0.73 -8.39
N GLY A 329 -23.87 1.85 -7.73
CA GLY A 329 -23.17 1.86 -6.43
C GLY A 329 -24.10 1.51 -5.28
N TYR A 330 -23.62 0.65 -4.38
CA TYR A 330 -24.24 0.33 -3.09
C TYR A 330 -23.16 0.30 -1.99
N GLN A 331 -23.50 0.60 -0.74
CA GLN A 331 -22.62 0.39 0.41
C GLN A 331 -22.52 -1.12 0.73
N TRP A 332 -21.41 -1.82 0.48
CA TRP A 332 -20.15 -1.45 -0.19
C TRP A 332 -19.83 -2.47 -1.29
N LYS A 333 -20.53 -2.37 -2.42
CA LYS A 333 -20.55 -3.33 -3.53
C LYS A 333 -21.07 -2.66 -4.82
N TRP A 334 -20.88 -3.33 -5.96
CA TRP A 334 -21.32 -2.84 -7.26
C TRP A 334 -22.40 -3.73 -7.85
N GLY A 335 -23.43 -3.14 -8.42
CA GLY A 335 -24.42 -3.85 -9.26
C GLY A 335 -24.15 -3.63 -10.74
N TYR A 336 -24.31 -4.68 -11.53
CA TYR A 336 -24.15 -4.66 -12.97
C TYR A 336 -25.40 -5.20 -13.64
N ASP A 337 -26.09 -4.37 -14.42
CA ASP A 337 -27.24 -4.76 -15.23
C ASP A 337 -26.93 -4.56 -16.71
N TYR A 338 -27.03 -5.62 -17.51
CA TYR A 338 -26.84 -5.60 -18.96
C TYR A 338 -28.16 -5.11 -19.58
N LEU A 339 -28.20 -3.83 -19.95
CA LEU A 339 -29.44 -3.15 -20.35
C LEU A 339 -29.76 -3.31 -21.84
N LYS A 340 -28.74 -3.41 -22.69
CA LYS A 340 -28.90 -3.48 -24.14
C LYS A 340 -27.72 -4.20 -24.74
N GLY A 341 -28.00 -5.10 -25.68
CA GLY A 341 -26.99 -5.89 -26.38
C GLY A 341 -26.94 -7.32 -25.86
N GLU A 342 -25.78 -7.96 -26.00
CA GLU A 342 -25.63 -9.35 -25.58
C GLU A 342 -25.68 -9.48 -24.06
N GLY A 343 -26.45 -10.45 -23.57
CA GLY A 343 -26.72 -10.60 -22.14
C GLY A 343 -27.81 -9.67 -21.60
N GLU A 344 -28.61 -9.00 -22.45
CA GLU A 344 -29.73 -8.18 -22.01
C GLU A 344 -30.63 -8.93 -21.00
N GLY A 345 -30.89 -8.28 -19.86
CA GLY A 345 -31.65 -8.83 -18.75
C GLY A 345 -30.83 -9.58 -17.70
N ILE A 346 -29.52 -9.80 -17.92
CA ILE A 346 -28.60 -10.28 -16.88
C ILE A 346 -28.33 -9.15 -15.89
N GLY A 347 -28.52 -9.43 -14.60
CA GLY A 347 -28.23 -8.51 -13.50
C GLY A 347 -27.63 -9.26 -12.31
N PHE A 348 -26.59 -8.70 -11.69
CA PHE A 348 -25.97 -9.28 -10.49
C PHE A 348 -25.22 -8.25 -9.64
N LEU A 349 -24.96 -8.62 -8.39
CA LEU A 349 -24.10 -7.87 -7.47
C LEU A 349 -22.70 -8.46 -7.44
N SER A 350 -21.72 -7.58 -7.26
CA SER A 350 -20.30 -7.85 -7.17
C SER A 350 -19.79 -7.30 -5.83
N THR A 351 -19.41 -8.22 -4.95
CA THR A 351 -18.94 -7.94 -3.60
C THR A 351 -17.50 -8.38 -3.43
N LEU A 352 -16.80 -7.80 -2.45
CA LEU A 352 -15.48 -8.27 -2.06
C LEU A 352 -15.56 -9.75 -1.69
N ASP A 353 -14.66 -10.56 -2.25
CA ASP A 353 -14.59 -11.99 -1.94
C ASP A 353 -14.44 -12.20 -0.43
N VAL A 354 -15.26 -13.08 0.14
CA VAL A 354 -15.32 -13.35 1.58
C VAL A 354 -13.95 -13.76 2.14
N SER A 355 -13.11 -14.43 1.35
CA SER A 355 -11.75 -14.78 1.78
C SER A 355 -10.90 -13.55 2.09
N GLN A 356 -11.09 -12.47 1.34
CA GLN A 356 -10.37 -11.21 1.50
C GLN A 356 -10.76 -10.53 2.81
N ARG A 357 -12.06 -10.47 3.11
CA ARG A 357 -12.56 -9.93 4.37
C ARG A 357 -12.09 -10.75 5.57
N ASN A 358 -12.14 -12.08 5.47
CA ASN A 358 -11.64 -12.97 6.53
C ASN A 358 -10.14 -12.75 6.80
N MET A 359 -9.32 -12.52 5.77
CA MET A 359 -7.90 -12.17 5.93
C MET A 359 -7.72 -10.83 6.63
N SER A 360 -8.53 -9.83 6.28
CA SER A 360 -8.52 -8.52 6.95
C SER A 360 -8.90 -8.61 8.41
N ASP A 361 -10.00 -9.29 8.73
CA ASP A 361 -10.52 -9.44 10.10
C ASP A 361 -9.56 -10.25 10.98
N ALA A 362 -8.86 -11.21 10.39
CA ALA A 362 -7.81 -11.99 11.07
C ALA A 362 -6.47 -11.24 11.21
N GLY A 363 -6.32 -10.05 10.61
CA GLY A 363 -5.06 -9.29 10.59
C GLY A 363 -3.94 -9.99 9.82
N LYS A 364 -4.28 -10.80 8.81
CA LYS A 364 -3.34 -11.62 8.02
C LYS A 364 -3.57 -11.40 6.51
N PRO A 365 -3.28 -10.19 5.98
CA PRO A 365 -3.35 -9.96 4.54
C PRO A 365 -2.31 -10.81 3.81
N GLU A 366 -2.71 -11.48 2.73
CA GLU A 366 -1.85 -12.32 1.89
C GLU A 366 -2.28 -12.17 0.42
N GLY A 367 -1.32 -12.33 -0.49
CA GLY A 367 -1.54 -12.26 -1.93
C GLY A 367 -1.45 -10.85 -2.52
N ASP A 368 -1.09 -10.79 -3.80
CA ASP A 368 -0.92 -9.53 -4.54
C ASP A 368 -2.26 -8.89 -4.92
N ASP A 369 -3.37 -9.64 -4.82
CA ASP A 369 -4.74 -9.18 -5.08
C ASP A 369 -5.54 -8.93 -3.80
N TYR A 370 -4.85 -8.76 -2.66
CA TYR A 370 -5.49 -8.45 -1.39
C TYR A 370 -6.41 -7.24 -1.51
N LEU A 371 -7.69 -7.38 -1.09
CA LEU A 371 -8.78 -6.40 -1.24
C LEU A 371 -9.19 -6.06 -2.69
N LEU A 372 -8.73 -6.81 -3.68
CA LEU A 372 -9.02 -6.56 -5.11
C LEU A 372 -9.74 -7.72 -5.81
N LYS A 373 -10.12 -8.76 -5.06
CA LYS A 373 -10.87 -9.93 -5.57
C LYS A 373 -12.36 -9.80 -5.25
N VAL A 374 -13.22 -10.14 -6.22
CA VAL A 374 -14.68 -10.14 -6.07
C VAL A 374 -15.26 -11.53 -6.29
N ASP A 375 -16.48 -11.75 -5.82
CA ASP A 375 -17.27 -12.96 -6.07
C ASP A 375 -17.75 -13.07 -7.54
N ASN A 376 -18.25 -11.97 -8.08
CA ASN A 376 -18.86 -11.89 -9.41
C ASN A 376 -18.22 -10.73 -10.19
N PRO A 377 -17.23 -10.99 -11.06
CA PRO A 377 -16.62 -9.95 -11.87
C PRO A 377 -17.56 -9.47 -12.98
N LEU A 378 -17.41 -8.21 -13.40
CA LEU A 378 -18.04 -7.68 -14.61
C LEU A 378 -17.37 -8.32 -15.83
N VAL A 379 -18.12 -8.98 -16.71
CA VAL A 379 -17.56 -9.69 -17.87
C VAL A 379 -17.93 -8.98 -19.17
N VAL A 380 -16.94 -8.65 -19.99
CA VAL A 380 -17.18 -8.00 -21.29
C VAL A 380 -16.39 -8.69 -22.40
N PRO A 381 -16.85 -8.67 -23.66
CA PRO A 381 -16.06 -9.15 -24.79
C PRO A 381 -14.98 -8.13 -25.18
N VAL A 382 -13.83 -8.63 -25.61
CA VAL A 382 -12.77 -7.80 -26.19
C VAL A 382 -13.17 -7.24 -27.56
N GLY A 383 -12.64 -6.08 -27.91
CA GLY A 383 -12.88 -5.41 -29.20
C GLY A 383 -14.26 -4.80 -29.36
N THR A 384 -15.10 -4.83 -28.32
CA THR A 384 -16.47 -4.30 -28.32
C THR A 384 -16.54 -2.94 -27.65
N ARG A 385 -17.29 -2.01 -28.23
CA ARG A 385 -17.55 -0.70 -27.61
C ARG A 385 -18.65 -0.84 -26.55
N VAL A 386 -18.25 -0.83 -25.28
CA VAL A 386 -19.14 -0.96 -24.12
C VAL A 386 -19.42 0.43 -23.53
N ARG A 387 -20.70 0.81 -23.45
CA ARG A 387 -21.15 1.99 -22.71
C ARG A 387 -21.55 1.60 -21.29
N PHE A 388 -21.01 2.34 -20.34
CA PHE A 388 -21.44 2.28 -18.95
C PHE A 388 -22.37 3.43 -18.64
N VAL A 389 -23.43 3.15 -17.88
CA VAL A 389 -24.29 4.18 -17.28
C VAL A 389 -24.27 4.02 -15.76
N PHE A 390 -23.80 5.04 -15.06
CA PHE A 390 -23.51 5.01 -13.63
C PHE A 390 -24.60 5.71 -12.83
N THR A 391 -25.02 5.08 -11.73
CA THR A 391 -25.90 5.69 -10.72
C THR A 391 -25.63 5.06 -9.36
N SER A 392 -26.27 5.53 -8.30
CA SER A 392 -26.17 4.95 -6.96
C SER A 392 -27.54 4.84 -6.30
N ASN A 393 -27.69 3.82 -5.44
CA ASN A 393 -28.90 3.59 -4.68
C ASN A 393 -28.85 4.17 -3.25
N ASP A 394 -27.70 4.72 -2.83
CA ASP A 394 -27.51 5.24 -1.46
C ASP A 394 -26.75 6.57 -1.38
N VAL A 395 -25.42 6.54 -1.37
CA VAL A 395 -24.50 7.67 -1.28
C VAL A 395 -23.68 7.77 -2.55
N ILE A 396 -22.84 8.79 -2.67
CA ILE A 396 -21.95 8.91 -3.84
C ILE A 396 -20.86 7.83 -3.76
N HIS A 397 -20.64 7.15 -4.88
CA HIS A 397 -19.49 6.27 -5.12
C HIS A 397 -18.74 6.75 -6.36
N SER A 398 -17.59 6.17 -6.66
CA SER A 398 -16.90 6.42 -7.93
C SER A 398 -16.29 5.14 -8.46
N TRP A 399 -16.74 4.71 -9.63
CA TRP A 399 -16.28 3.49 -10.27
C TRP A 399 -14.97 3.79 -11.00
N TRP A 400 -13.86 3.21 -10.53
CA TRP A 400 -12.53 3.50 -11.06
C TRP A 400 -11.79 2.22 -11.44
N VAL A 401 -11.42 2.10 -12.72
CA VAL A 401 -10.53 1.03 -13.21
C VAL A 401 -9.35 1.69 -13.93
N PRO A 402 -8.18 1.84 -13.27
CA PRO A 402 -7.03 2.57 -13.82
C PRO A 402 -6.57 2.08 -15.19
N ALA A 403 -6.54 0.75 -15.39
CA ALA A 403 -6.13 0.14 -16.66
C ALA A 403 -7.07 0.45 -17.83
N LEU A 404 -8.31 0.87 -17.55
CA LEU A 404 -9.27 1.31 -18.56
C LEU A 404 -9.26 2.83 -18.74
N GLY A 405 -8.55 3.58 -17.90
CA GLY A 405 -8.48 5.04 -17.96
C GLY A 405 -9.75 5.74 -17.50
N TRP A 406 -10.66 5.05 -16.82
CA TRP A 406 -11.96 5.59 -16.42
C TRP A 406 -12.14 5.64 -14.92
N LYS A 407 -12.52 6.84 -14.45
CA LYS A 407 -13.10 7.11 -13.14
C LYS A 407 -14.39 7.88 -13.37
N GLN A 408 -15.53 7.33 -12.98
CA GLN A 408 -16.81 8.04 -13.09
C GLN A 408 -17.62 7.91 -11.81
N ASP A 409 -18.17 9.03 -11.37
CA ASP A 409 -18.95 9.08 -10.14
C ASP A 409 -20.35 8.47 -10.37
N ALA A 410 -20.78 7.66 -9.42
CA ALA A 410 -22.09 7.05 -9.32
C ALA A 410 -22.89 7.85 -8.28
N VAL A 411 -23.79 8.71 -8.76
CA VAL A 411 -24.49 9.70 -7.92
C VAL A 411 -25.98 9.33 -7.79
N PRO A 412 -26.54 9.29 -6.57
CA PRO A 412 -27.98 9.04 -6.40
C PRO A 412 -28.83 10.08 -7.13
N GLY A 413 -29.79 9.62 -7.93
CA GLY A 413 -30.72 10.48 -8.67
C GLY A 413 -30.17 11.06 -9.98
N PHE A 414 -28.93 10.75 -10.36
CA PHE A 414 -28.34 11.14 -11.64
C PHE A 414 -27.83 9.92 -12.40
N ILE A 415 -27.74 10.07 -13.72
CA ILE A 415 -27.11 9.09 -14.61
C ILE A 415 -25.91 9.78 -15.26
N ASN A 416 -24.72 9.27 -14.98
CA ASN A 416 -23.51 9.61 -15.72
C ASN A 416 -23.20 8.50 -16.72
N ASP A 417 -22.49 8.79 -17.80
CA ASP A 417 -22.07 7.77 -18.75
C ASP A 417 -20.60 7.86 -19.11
N ALA A 418 -20.05 6.72 -19.52
CA ALA A 418 -18.71 6.60 -20.07
C ALA A 418 -18.68 5.42 -21.05
N TRP A 419 -17.60 5.25 -21.80
CA TRP A 419 -17.47 4.13 -22.73
C TRP A 419 -16.05 3.57 -22.71
N THR A 420 -15.91 2.27 -22.94
CA THR A 420 -14.60 1.63 -23.10
C THR A 420 -14.59 0.70 -24.31
N ASN A 421 -13.41 0.46 -24.86
CA ASN A 421 -13.14 -0.64 -25.77
C ASN A 421 -11.83 -1.30 -25.31
N ILE A 422 -11.91 -2.56 -24.91
CA ILE A 422 -10.79 -3.31 -24.35
C ILE A 422 -10.21 -4.20 -25.45
N PRO A 423 -8.97 -3.96 -25.92
CA PRO A 423 -8.43 -4.67 -27.08
C PRO A 423 -7.94 -6.09 -26.78
N GLU A 424 -7.61 -6.39 -25.52
CA GLU A 424 -6.93 -7.64 -25.13
C GLU A 424 -7.71 -8.38 -24.03
N PRO A 425 -7.73 -9.72 -24.03
CA PRO A 425 -8.31 -10.48 -22.92
C PRO A 425 -7.49 -10.30 -21.64
N GLY A 426 -8.16 -10.21 -20.50
CA GLY A 426 -7.48 -10.02 -19.23
C GLY A 426 -8.41 -9.72 -18.06
N VAL A 427 -7.81 -9.62 -16.87
CA VAL A 427 -8.46 -9.22 -15.64
C VAL A 427 -7.97 -7.82 -15.26
N TYR A 428 -8.89 -6.86 -15.22
CA TYR A 428 -8.60 -5.47 -14.90
C TYR A 428 -9.24 -5.10 -13.57
N ARG A 429 -8.42 -4.64 -12.63
CA ARG A 429 -8.84 -4.36 -11.26
C ARG A 429 -8.96 -2.87 -11.01
N GLY A 430 -9.87 -2.54 -10.11
CA GLY A 430 -10.20 -1.18 -9.72
C GLY A 430 -10.75 -1.13 -8.30
N GLN A 431 -11.07 0.07 -7.82
CA GLN A 431 -11.63 0.29 -6.48
C GLN A 431 -12.62 1.45 -6.52
N CYS A 432 -13.46 1.54 -5.48
CA CYS A 432 -14.24 2.76 -5.25
C CYS A 432 -13.30 3.95 -4.99
N ALA A 433 -13.49 5.04 -5.72
CA ALA A 433 -12.65 6.24 -5.66
C ALA A 433 -13.34 7.47 -5.05
N GLU A 434 -14.49 7.28 -4.38
CA GLU A 434 -15.21 8.31 -3.62
C GLU A 434 -15.56 7.79 -2.23
N LEU A 435 -15.30 8.57 -1.18
CA LEU A 435 -15.49 8.13 0.19
C LEU A 435 -16.97 7.83 0.48
N CYS A 436 -17.32 6.55 0.53
CA CYS A 436 -18.70 6.08 0.65
C CYS A 436 -19.03 5.43 2.02
N GLY A 437 -18.19 5.63 3.03
CA GLY A 437 -18.43 5.18 4.41
C GLY A 437 -17.40 4.18 4.95
N LYS A 438 -17.77 3.44 6.00
CA LYS A 438 -16.88 2.58 6.80
C LYS A 438 -16.04 1.62 5.96
N ASP A 439 -16.67 0.90 5.03
CA ASP A 439 -15.98 -0.12 4.24
C ASP A 439 -15.62 0.39 2.83
N HIS A 440 -15.41 1.70 2.67
CA HIS A 440 -14.96 2.31 1.40
C HIS A 440 -13.74 1.60 0.80
N GLY A 441 -12.75 1.23 1.63
CA GLY A 441 -11.55 0.50 1.19
C GLY A 441 -11.77 -0.98 0.83
N PHE A 442 -12.99 -1.50 0.98
CA PHE A 442 -13.36 -2.91 0.76
C PHE A 442 -14.35 -3.06 -0.41
N MET A 443 -14.36 -2.09 -1.34
CA MET A 443 -15.30 -2.04 -2.45
C MET A 443 -14.55 -2.09 -3.81
N PRO A 444 -13.94 -3.24 -4.16
CA PRO A 444 -13.19 -3.37 -5.40
C PRO A 444 -14.09 -3.52 -6.63
N VAL A 445 -13.47 -3.31 -7.78
CA VAL A 445 -14.04 -3.54 -9.10
C VAL A 445 -13.16 -4.56 -9.82
N VAL A 446 -13.76 -5.54 -10.48
CA VAL A 446 -13.04 -6.47 -11.37
C VAL A 446 -13.78 -6.56 -12.67
N VAL A 447 -13.06 -6.30 -13.76
CA VAL A 447 -13.54 -6.43 -15.14
C VAL A 447 -12.75 -7.55 -15.81
N GLU A 448 -13.43 -8.59 -16.25
CA GLU A 448 -12.88 -9.65 -17.09
C GLU A 448 -13.21 -9.37 -18.56
N ALA A 449 -12.20 -9.01 -19.34
CA ALA A 449 -12.35 -8.96 -20.78
C ALA A 449 -12.06 -10.35 -21.35
N LYS A 450 -13.04 -10.94 -22.04
CA LYS A 450 -12.96 -12.31 -22.57
C LYS A 450 -12.90 -12.31 -24.08
N THR A 451 -12.31 -13.38 -24.63
CA THR A 451 -12.46 -13.67 -26.06
C THR A 451 -13.95 -13.87 -26.38
N ARG A 452 -14.33 -13.71 -27.65
CA ARG A 452 -15.73 -13.84 -28.04
C ARG A 452 -16.33 -15.20 -27.66
N ALA A 453 -15.58 -16.29 -27.90
CA ALA A 453 -16.01 -17.64 -27.57
C ALA A 453 -16.21 -17.84 -26.05
N ASP A 454 -15.29 -17.32 -25.23
CA ASP A 454 -15.38 -17.43 -23.77
C ASP A 454 -16.50 -16.54 -23.20
N TYR A 455 -16.76 -15.39 -23.83
CA TYR A 455 -17.87 -14.52 -23.47
C TYR A 455 -19.22 -15.19 -23.78
N ASP A 456 -19.37 -15.79 -24.97
CA ASP A 456 -20.58 -16.51 -25.36
C ASP A 456 -20.86 -17.71 -24.42
N ALA A 457 -19.80 -18.43 -24.02
CA ALA A 457 -19.92 -19.51 -23.04
C ALA A 457 -20.35 -19.01 -21.65
N TRP A 458 -19.80 -17.87 -21.21
CA TRP A 458 -20.20 -17.22 -19.96
C TRP A 458 -21.65 -16.74 -19.99
N LEU A 459 -22.08 -16.13 -21.10
CA LEU A 459 -23.46 -15.69 -21.30
C LEU A 459 -24.44 -16.85 -21.18
N LYS A 460 -24.14 -17.97 -21.84
CA LYS A 460 -24.98 -19.16 -21.76
C LYS A 460 -25.09 -19.68 -20.32
N ALA A 461 -23.96 -19.78 -19.61
CA ALA A 461 -23.97 -20.19 -18.21
C ALA A 461 -24.83 -19.27 -17.33
N LYS A 462 -24.76 -17.95 -17.53
CA LYS A 462 -25.58 -16.99 -16.79
C LYS A 462 -27.07 -17.09 -17.12
N GLN A 463 -27.42 -17.38 -18.36
CA GLN A 463 -28.80 -17.64 -18.76
C GLN A 463 -29.34 -18.93 -18.13
N ASP A 464 -28.53 -19.99 -18.12
CA ASP A 464 -28.87 -21.26 -17.48
C ASP A 464 -29.05 -21.10 -15.96
N GLU A 465 -28.18 -20.33 -15.30
CA GLU A 465 -28.31 -19.95 -13.87
C GLU A 465 -29.61 -19.18 -13.59
N ALA A 466 -29.95 -18.20 -14.44
CA ALA A 466 -31.16 -17.41 -14.29
C ALA A 466 -32.42 -18.27 -14.45
N GLU A 467 -32.42 -19.21 -15.39
CA GLU A 467 -33.52 -20.15 -15.59
C GLU A 467 -33.64 -21.14 -14.42
N ALA A 468 -32.50 -21.64 -13.92
CA ALA A 468 -32.48 -22.47 -12.72
C ALA A 468 -33.05 -21.73 -11.50
N ALA A 469 -32.70 -20.45 -11.31
CA ALA A 469 -33.23 -19.62 -10.23
C ALA A 469 -34.76 -19.43 -10.33
N LYS A 470 -35.29 -19.20 -11.55
CA LYS A 470 -36.74 -19.14 -11.78
C LYS A 470 -37.42 -20.47 -11.43
N SER A 471 -36.86 -21.59 -11.90
CA SER A 471 -37.40 -22.92 -11.59
C SER A 471 -37.35 -23.23 -10.07
N GLY A 472 -36.31 -22.75 -9.39
CA GLY A 472 -36.15 -22.86 -7.94
C GLY A 472 -37.22 -22.07 -7.16
N ALA A 473 -37.72 -20.96 -7.71
CA ALA A 473 -38.78 -20.18 -7.05
C ALA A 473 -40.15 -20.90 -7.03
N ASP A 474 -40.38 -21.85 -7.95
CA ASP A 474 -41.65 -22.55 -8.10
C ASP A 474 -41.72 -23.91 -7.38
N ARG A 475 -40.59 -24.40 -6.84
CA ARG A 475 -40.55 -25.60 -5.97
C ARG A 475 -40.60 -25.24 -4.49
N ASP A 476 -40.95 -26.23 -3.66
CA ASP A 476 -40.86 -26.10 -2.21
C ASP A 476 -39.44 -26.49 -1.74
N TRP A 477 -38.90 -25.70 -0.82
CA TRP A 477 -37.57 -25.88 -0.24
C TRP A 477 -37.65 -26.40 1.20
N THR A 478 -36.68 -27.22 1.59
CA THR A 478 -36.54 -27.70 2.97
C THR A 478 -35.85 -26.68 3.87
N MET A 479 -36.04 -26.82 5.19
CA MET A 479 -35.35 -26.00 6.18
C MET A 479 -33.82 -26.08 6.02
N ASP A 480 -33.27 -27.28 5.87
CA ASP A 480 -31.83 -27.47 5.76
C ASP A 480 -31.23 -26.79 4.53
N GLU A 481 -31.91 -26.87 3.37
CA GLU A 481 -31.48 -26.19 2.15
C GLU A 481 -31.49 -24.67 2.31
N LEU A 482 -32.56 -24.10 2.89
CA LEU A 482 -32.70 -22.66 3.09
C LEU A 482 -31.76 -22.14 4.18
N MET A 483 -31.48 -22.91 5.23
CA MET A 483 -30.51 -22.54 6.25
C MET A 483 -29.08 -22.53 5.69
N ALA A 484 -28.72 -23.52 4.87
CA ALA A 484 -27.40 -23.57 4.24
C ALA A 484 -27.19 -22.39 3.28
N ARG A 485 -28.16 -22.15 2.37
CA ARG A 485 -28.09 -21.04 1.42
C ARG A 485 -28.21 -19.69 2.11
N GLY A 486 -29.08 -19.57 3.10
CA GLY A 486 -29.31 -18.33 3.84
C GLY A 486 -28.09 -17.89 4.64
N LYS A 487 -27.29 -18.83 5.16
CA LYS A 487 -26.00 -18.53 5.80
C LYS A 487 -25.00 -17.88 4.83
N GLU A 488 -24.94 -18.39 3.59
CA GLU A 488 -24.09 -17.83 2.54
C GLU A 488 -24.55 -16.42 2.17
N VAL A 489 -25.85 -16.26 1.88
CA VAL A 489 -26.44 -14.94 1.57
C VAL A 489 -26.22 -13.97 2.73
N TYR A 490 -26.39 -14.39 3.98
CA TYR A 490 -26.12 -13.56 5.15
C TYR A 490 -24.66 -13.10 5.22
N GLY A 491 -23.72 -14.02 5.00
CA GLY A 491 -22.29 -13.75 4.98
C GLY A 491 -21.89 -12.74 3.92
N THR A 492 -22.60 -12.71 2.79
CA THR A 492 -22.33 -11.79 1.68
C THR A 492 -23.01 -10.43 1.89
N TYR A 493 -24.28 -10.42 2.31
CA TYR A 493 -25.13 -9.23 2.21
C TYR A 493 -25.42 -8.53 3.54
N CYS A 494 -25.43 -9.28 4.64
CA CYS A 494 -25.92 -8.79 5.93
C CYS A 494 -24.78 -8.56 6.94
N VAL A 495 -23.68 -9.34 6.82
CA VAL A 495 -22.62 -9.42 7.83
C VAL A 495 -21.92 -8.09 8.10
N ALA A 496 -21.77 -7.22 7.10
CA ALA A 496 -21.05 -5.96 7.23
C ALA A 496 -21.72 -5.01 8.25
N CYS A 497 -23.05 -5.06 8.34
CA CYS A 497 -23.84 -4.24 9.25
C CYS A 497 -24.22 -5.00 10.52
N HIS A 498 -24.54 -6.29 10.40
CA HIS A 498 -25.10 -7.09 11.49
C HIS A 498 -24.11 -8.01 12.21
N GLN A 499 -22.85 -8.04 11.77
CA GLN A 499 -21.77 -8.90 12.27
C GLN A 499 -22.04 -10.41 12.09
N ALA A 500 -21.00 -11.23 12.07
CA ALA A 500 -21.13 -12.68 11.88
C ALA A 500 -21.95 -13.39 12.98
N ASN A 501 -22.11 -12.76 14.14
CA ASN A 501 -22.89 -13.26 15.27
C ASN A 501 -24.29 -12.61 15.39
N GLY A 502 -24.68 -11.76 14.44
CA GLY A 502 -25.99 -11.09 14.45
C GLY A 502 -26.14 -9.98 15.49
N GLN A 503 -25.09 -9.54 16.19
CA GLN A 503 -25.17 -8.52 17.24
C GLN A 503 -25.27 -7.08 16.72
N GLY A 504 -24.92 -6.86 15.45
CA GLY A 504 -24.87 -5.53 14.87
C GLY A 504 -23.85 -4.59 15.51
N LEU A 505 -23.97 -3.31 15.20
CA LEU A 505 -23.10 -2.23 15.63
C LEU A 505 -23.95 -1.05 16.12
N PRO A 506 -24.40 -1.08 17.39
CA PRO A 506 -25.25 -0.03 17.95
C PRO A 506 -24.54 1.35 18.02
N PRO A 507 -25.28 2.46 17.90
CA PRO A 507 -26.74 2.54 17.68
C PRO A 507 -27.15 2.46 16.19
N ALA A 508 -26.18 2.47 15.25
CA ALA A 508 -26.47 2.59 13.82
C ALA A 508 -27.07 1.32 13.20
N PHE A 509 -26.59 0.15 13.64
CA PHE A 509 -27.00 -1.15 13.11
C PHE A 509 -27.50 -2.05 14.26
N PRO A 510 -28.80 -2.33 14.36
CA PRO A 510 -29.36 -3.10 15.46
C PRO A 510 -29.01 -4.60 15.36
N ALA A 511 -29.11 -5.30 16.48
CA ALA A 511 -28.96 -6.75 16.53
C ALA A 511 -30.11 -7.46 15.80
N ILE A 512 -29.76 -8.49 15.02
CA ILE A 512 -30.67 -9.52 14.52
C ILE A 512 -30.82 -10.62 15.58
N ALA A 513 -29.78 -10.91 16.35
CA ALA A 513 -29.83 -11.81 17.49
C ALA A 513 -30.76 -11.23 18.58
N GLY A 514 -31.86 -11.93 18.88
CA GLY A 514 -32.90 -11.47 19.81
C GLY A 514 -33.64 -10.20 19.37
N GLY A 515 -33.50 -9.80 18.11
CA GLY A 515 -34.07 -8.55 17.58
C GLY A 515 -35.60 -8.57 17.51
N VAL A 516 -36.25 -7.41 17.68
CA VAL A 516 -37.72 -7.28 17.65
C VAL A 516 -38.30 -7.71 16.29
N ILE A 517 -37.59 -7.44 15.20
CA ILE A 517 -38.04 -7.80 13.84
C ILE A 517 -37.82 -9.28 13.54
N SER A 518 -36.63 -9.81 13.86
CA SER A 518 -36.28 -11.22 13.61
C SER A 518 -37.06 -12.20 14.47
N THR A 519 -37.50 -11.79 15.67
CA THR A 519 -38.32 -12.62 16.58
C THR A 519 -39.82 -12.33 16.53
N GLY A 520 -40.23 -11.24 15.87
CA GLY A 520 -41.62 -10.83 15.66
C GLY A 520 -42.34 -11.58 14.54
N PRO A 521 -43.50 -11.10 14.06
CA PRO A 521 -44.24 -11.70 12.93
C PRO A 521 -43.39 -11.82 11.66
N ILE A 522 -43.60 -12.89 10.89
CA ILE A 522 -42.77 -13.22 9.72
C ILE A 522 -42.90 -12.16 8.62
N GLU A 523 -44.09 -11.63 8.42
CA GLU A 523 -44.42 -10.61 7.42
C GLU A 523 -43.64 -9.31 7.68
N GLY A 524 -43.49 -8.94 8.95
CA GLY A 524 -42.71 -7.77 9.34
C GLY A 524 -41.21 -7.94 9.08
N HIS A 525 -40.71 -9.17 9.13
CA HIS A 525 -39.32 -9.45 8.78
C HIS A 525 -39.10 -9.45 7.26
N ILE A 526 -40.03 -10.05 6.51
CA ILE A 526 -40.04 -10.01 5.04
C ILE A 526 -40.05 -8.55 4.56
N ASP A 527 -40.95 -7.71 5.07
CA ASP A 527 -41.03 -6.30 4.72
C ASP A 527 -39.71 -5.54 5.00
N ARG A 528 -39.12 -5.76 6.19
CA ARG A 528 -37.86 -5.09 6.57
C ARG A 528 -36.72 -5.41 5.61
N VAL A 529 -36.56 -6.68 5.22
CA VAL A 529 -35.47 -7.09 4.32
C VAL A 529 -35.76 -6.63 2.89
N MET A 530 -37.01 -6.76 2.42
CA MET A 530 -37.38 -6.37 1.06
C MET A 530 -37.30 -4.86 0.83
N HIS A 531 -37.80 -4.05 1.77
CA HIS A 531 -37.97 -2.60 1.59
C HIS A 531 -36.99 -1.74 2.40
N GLY A 532 -36.15 -2.34 3.24
CA GLY A 532 -35.18 -1.62 4.04
C GLY A 532 -35.83 -0.72 5.09
N LYS A 533 -35.14 0.34 5.52
CA LYS A 533 -35.69 1.38 6.42
C LYS A 533 -35.34 2.77 5.91
N PRO A 534 -36.32 3.54 5.41
CA PRO A 534 -36.08 4.93 5.02
C PRO A 534 -35.46 5.75 6.16
N GLY A 535 -34.45 6.57 5.84
CA GLY A 535 -33.75 7.41 6.81
C GLY A 535 -32.72 6.68 7.68
N THR A 536 -32.43 5.40 7.41
CA THR A 536 -31.30 4.69 8.03
C THR A 536 -30.44 3.99 6.98
N ALA A 537 -29.32 3.40 7.40
CA ALA A 537 -28.42 2.65 6.52
C ALA A 537 -28.96 1.25 6.11
N MET A 538 -30.19 0.88 6.52
CA MET A 538 -30.77 -0.43 6.16
C MET A 538 -31.39 -0.37 4.77
N GLN A 539 -30.76 -1.03 3.82
CA GLN A 539 -31.14 -0.98 2.41
C GLN A 539 -32.31 -1.91 2.08
N ALA A 540 -32.97 -1.63 0.96
CA ALA A 540 -33.98 -2.51 0.36
C ALA A 540 -33.30 -3.61 -0.47
N PHE A 541 -33.57 -4.88 -0.17
CA PHE A 541 -32.98 -6.01 -0.89
C PHE A 541 -33.89 -6.64 -1.95
N ALA A 542 -35.15 -6.19 -2.08
CA ALA A 542 -36.05 -6.71 -3.11
C ALA A 542 -35.44 -6.58 -4.52
N GLY A 543 -34.83 -5.45 -4.86
CA GLY A 543 -34.16 -5.25 -6.15
C GLY A 543 -32.77 -5.88 -6.27
N GLN A 544 -32.26 -6.52 -5.20
CA GLN A 544 -30.87 -6.97 -5.08
C GLN A 544 -30.71 -8.49 -5.06
N LEU A 545 -31.70 -9.20 -4.53
CA LEU A 545 -31.69 -10.65 -4.34
C LEU A 545 -32.88 -11.27 -5.08
N ASN A 546 -32.74 -12.52 -5.55
CA ASN A 546 -33.88 -13.28 -6.09
C ASN A 546 -34.78 -13.83 -4.97
N ASP A 547 -35.92 -14.43 -5.35
CA ASP A 547 -36.92 -14.93 -4.39
C ASP A 547 -36.39 -16.04 -3.48
N VAL A 548 -35.51 -16.91 -4.00
CA VAL A 548 -34.90 -17.99 -3.23
C VAL A 548 -33.92 -17.44 -2.20
N ASP A 549 -33.11 -16.46 -2.58
CA ASP A 549 -32.10 -15.86 -1.70
C ASP A 549 -32.73 -15.04 -0.57
N LEU A 550 -33.81 -14.29 -0.87
CA LEU A 550 -34.59 -13.59 0.15
C LEU A 550 -35.24 -14.59 1.12
N ALA A 551 -35.88 -15.63 0.59
CA ALA A 551 -36.48 -16.67 1.41
C ALA A 551 -35.45 -17.36 2.31
N ALA A 552 -34.28 -17.68 1.75
CA ALA A 552 -33.20 -18.33 2.47
C ALA A 552 -32.61 -17.45 3.58
N VAL A 553 -32.28 -16.18 3.28
CA VAL A 553 -31.65 -15.30 4.27
C VAL A 553 -32.61 -14.96 5.42
N ILE A 554 -33.90 -14.72 5.13
CA ILE A 554 -34.90 -14.46 6.18
C ILE A 554 -35.11 -15.72 7.03
N THR A 555 -35.17 -16.91 6.41
CA THR A 555 -35.23 -18.18 7.14
C THR A 555 -34.00 -18.33 8.05
N TYR A 556 -32.80 -18.07 7.54
CA TYR A 556 -31.58 -18.13 8.33
C TYR A 556 -31.57 -17.14 9.49
N GLU A 557 -31.90 -15.88 9.27
CA GLU A 557 -31.90 -14.85 10.31
C GLU A 557 -32.91 -15.12 11.44
N ARG A 558 -34.04 -15.77 11.14
CA ARG A 558 -35.06 -16.15 12.14
C ARG A 558 -34.69 -17.38 12.97
N ASN A 559 -33.81 -18.23 12.46
CA ASN A 559 -33.46 -19.51 13.10
C ASN A 559 -32.01 -19.59 13.56
N ALA A 560 -31.15 -18.68 13.11
CA ALA A 560 -29.77 -18.55 13.58
C ALA A 560 -29.68 -17.64 14.81
N PHE A 561 -28.47 -17.50 15.36
CA PHE A 561 -28.14 -16.57 16.44
C PHE A 561 -28.93 -16.77 17.75
N GLY A 562 -29.52 -17.95 17.96
CA GLY A 562 -30.37 -18.26 19.12
C GLY A 562 -31.79 -17.69 19.03
N ASN A 563 -32.24 -17.29 17.84
CA ASN A 563 -33.62 -16.84 17.62
C ASN A 563 -34.62 -18.00 17.61
N ASP A 564 -34.20 -19.19 17.12
CA ASP A 564 -34.90 -20.48 17.20
C ASP A 564 -36.43 -20.43 16.93
N LYS A 565 -36.86 -19.62 15.96
CA LYS A 565 -38.29 -19.40 15.69
C LYS A 565 -39.01 -20.60 15.09
N GLY A 566 -38.29 -21.47 14.37
CA GLY A 566 -38.84 -22.59 13.61
C GLY A 566 -39.53 -22.18 12.31
N ASP A 567 -39.50 -20.90 11.94
CA ASP A 567 -40.21 -20.38 10.76
C ASP A 567 -39.45 -20.65 9.46
N LEU A 568 -40.18 -21.06 8.42
CA LEU A 568 -39.66 -21.35 7.08
C LEU A 568 -40.29 -20.37 6.09
N VAL A 569 -39.49 -19.55 5.41
CA VAL A 569 -39.98 -18.68 4.33
C VAL A 569 -39.74 -19.39 3.01
N GLN A 570 -40.79 -19.60 2.23
CA GLN A 570 -40.72 -20.17 0.88
C GLN A 570 -40.51 -19.07 -0.17
N PRO A 571 -39.80 -19.35 -1.29
CA PRO A 571 -39.63 -18.39 -2.38
C PRO A 571 -40.96 -17.88 -2.94
N LYS A 572 -42.00 -18.72 -2.99
CA LYS A 572 -43.36 -18.32 -3.40
C LYS A 572 -43.96 -17.21 -2.53
N GLN A 573 -43.63 -17.18 -1.23
CA GLN A 573 -44.08 -16.13 -0.33
C GLN A 573 -43.40 -14.80 -0.63
N ILE A 574 -42.11 -14.83 -1.00
CA ILE A 574 -41.38 -13.63 -1.44
C ILE A 574 -41.93 -13.14 -2.79
N LYS A 575 -42.14 -14.05 -3.74
CA LYS A 575 -42.71 -13.74 -5.05
C LYS A 575 -44.09 -13.07 -4.94
N ALA A 576 -44.90 -13.49 -3.97
CA ALA A 576 -46.20 -12.88 -3.68
C ALA A 576 -46.11 -11.52 -2.96
N ALA A 577 -44.97 -11.20 -2.35
CA ALA A 577 -44.71 -9.96 -1.62
C ALA A 577 -43.98 -8.90 -2.45
N ARG A 578 -43.48 -9.25 -3.65
CA ARG A 578 -42.93 -8.32 -4.65
C ARG A 578 -44.03 -7.60 -5.41
#